data_AF-A0A2W7BZW8-F1
#
_entry.id   AF-A0A2W7BZW8-F1
#
_cell.length_a   1.000
_cell.length_b   1.000
_cell.length_c   1.000
_cell.angle_alpha   90.00
_cell.angle_beta   90.00
_cell.angle_gamma   90.00
#
_symmetry.space_group_name_H-M   'P 1'
#
loop_
_entity.id
_entity.type
_entity.pdbx_description
1 polymer ?
#
loop_
_entity_poly.entity_id
_entity_poly.type
_entity_poly.pdbx_seq_one_letter_code
_entity_poly.pdbx_strand_id
1 'polypeptide(L)'
;MERKLSRGRPREYEPEQALKAALGEFRRRGYAATSLDHLSEATKMARPSLYAAFGNKLEIYRKAVRQYADESVERRTHALFDEPSLHKGLEDYFGEIVGAYVSSEGEPLGCPILSVISGEAAADPEIGAELAAAVEKTDTQFRRRMRMAADAGEISADADMVGIAAMLAALQHSLALRARAGESRPKLLRIARSHITLVLKAAGYAGVETTRN
;
A
#
# COMPACT_ATOMS: atom_id res chain seq x y z
N MET A 1 4.72 -19.66 -36.39
CA MET A 1 5.48 -18.47 -35.94
C MET A 1 6.43 -18.90 -34.84
N GLU A 2 7.69 -19.13 -35.18
CA GLU A 2 8.71 -19.69 -34.29
C GLU A 2 9.04 -18.70 -33.16
N ARG A 3 9.00 -19.17 -31.90
CA ARG A 3 9.54 -18.44 -30.75
C ARG A 3 11.06 -18.35 -30.93
N LYS A 4 11.55 -17.16 -31.27
CA LYS A 4 12.98 -16.82 -31.19
C LYS A 4 13.42 -16.96 -29.73
N LEU A 5 14.04 -18.10 -29.39
CA LEU A 5 14.71 -18.30 -28.12
C LEU A 5 15.91 -17.35 -28.06
N SER A 6 15.82 -16.33 -27.21
CA SER A 6 16.95 -15.46 -26.88
C SER A 6 18.14 -16.31 -26.43
N ARG A 7 19.25 -16.29 -27.18
CA ARG A 7 20.52 -16.95 -26.83
C ARG A 7 21.19 -16.17 -25.70
N GLY A 8 20.86 -16.53 -24.47
CA GLY A 8 21.57 -16.14 -23.25
C GLY A 8 21.58 -17.31 -22.27
N ARG A 9 22.62 -17.40 -21.43
CA ARG A 9 22.68 -18.34 -20.30
C ARG A 9 21.34 -18.27 -19.53
N PRO A 10 20.77 -19.41 -19.08
CA PRO A 10 19.53 -19.40 -18.30
C PRO A 10 19.63 -18.40 -17.15
N ARG A 11 18.54 -17.66 -16.89
CA ARG A 11 18.50 -16.74 -15.74
C ARG A 11 18.69 -17.55 -14.47
N GLU A 12 19.77 -17.29 -13.73
CA GLU A 12 20.05 -17.94 -12.43
C GLU A 12 19.23 -17.34 -11.28
N TYR A 13 18.29 -16.43 -11.58
CA TYR A 13 17.46 -15.74 -10.58
C TYR A 13 15.99 -15.69 -10.99
N GLU A 14 15.11 -15.70 -10.00
CA GLU A 14 13.68 -15.47 -10.16
C GLU A 14 13.37 -13.96 -10.03
N PRO A 15 12.88 -13.28 -11.09
CA PRO A 15 12.72 -11.83 -11.08
C PRO A 15 11.83 -11.30 -9.95
N GLU A 16 10.74 -12.01 -9.65
CA GLU A 16 9.79 -11.63 -8.60
C GLU A 16 10.43 -11.70 -7.20
N GLN A 17 11.26 -12.72 -6.96
CA GLN A 17 11.97 -12.87 -5.68
C GLN A 17 13.05 -11.78 -5.54
N ALA A 18 13.76 -11.46 -6.62
CA ALA A 18 14.75 -10.40 -6.63
C ALA A 18 14.12 -9.02 -6.34
N LEU A 19 12.99 -8.69 -6.97
CA LEU A 19 12.29 -7.43 -6.72
C LEU A 19 11.71 -7.36 -5.30
N LYS A 20 11.19 -8.47 -4.76
CA LYS A 20 10.75 -8.55 -3.36
C LYS A 20 11.90 -8.31 -2.38
N ALA A 21 13.06 -8.92 -2.62
CA ALA A 21 14.26 -8.70 -1.81
C ALA A 21 14.77 -7.26 -1.91
N ALA A 22 14.79 -6.68 -3.12
CA ALA A 22 15.13 -5.28 -3.35
C ALA A 22 14.18 -4.35 -2.58
N LEU A 23 12.87 -4.61 -2.60
CA LEU A 23 11.90 -3.83 -1.83
C LEU A 23 12.16 -3.89 -0.33
N GLY A 24 12.49 -5.07 0.19
CA GLY A 24 12.86 -5.27 1.59
C GLY A 24 14.03 -4.37 1.99
N GLU A 25 15.06 -4.32 1.14
CA GLU A 25 16.24 -3.50 1.41
C GLU A 25 15.93 -1.99 1.34
N PHE A 26 15.14 -1.56 0.35
CA PHE A 26 14.64 -0.18 0.27
C PHE A 26 13.81 0.20 1.49
N ARG A 27 12.94 -0.69 1.98
CA ARG A 27 12.18 -0.44 3.21
C ARG A 27 13.11 -0.34 4.39
N ARG A 28 14.12 -1.19 4.51
CA ARG A 28 15.02 -1.17 5.67
C ARG A 28 15.85 0.12 5.74
N ARG A 29 16.44 0.55 4.63
CA ARG A 29 17.40 1.68 4.62
C ARG A 29 16.80 3.01 4.14
N GLY A 30 15.69 2.99 3.44
CA GLY A 30 15.20 4.14 2.66
C GLY A 30 15.74 4.14 1.22
N TYR A 31 15.20 5.03 0.38
CA TYR A 31 15.64 5.13 -1.01
C TYR A 31 17.08 5.64 -1.09
N ALA A 32 17.37 6.85 -0.58
CA ALA A 32 18.71 7.47 -0.66
C ALA A 32 19.84 6.56 -0.14
N ALA A 33 19.69 5.97 1.05
CA ALA A 33 20.74 5.18 1.70
C ALA A 33 20.93 3.74 1.14
N THR A 34 20.07 3.29 0.21
CA THR A 34 20.24 1.99 -0.45
C THR A 34 21.23 2.11 -1.61
N SER A 35 22.41 1.49 -1.51
CA SER A 35 23.38 1.43 -2.61
C SER A 35 23.09 0.24 -3.54
N LEU A 36 23.77 0.17 -4.68
CA LEU A 36 23.70 -1.01 -5.54
C LEU A 36 24.37 -2.24 -4.92
N ASP A 37 25.29 -2.07 -3.97
CA ASP A 37 25.84 -3.20 -3.20
C ASP A 37 24.81 -3.80 -2.28
N HIS A 38 24.08 -2.94 -1.57
CA HIS A 38 22.97 -3.37 -0.74
C HIS A 38 21.94 -4.17 -1.56
N LEU A 39 21.61 -3.69 -2.76
CA LEU A 39 20.70 -4.41 -3.67
C LEU A 39 21.34 -5.71 -4.20
N SER A 40 22.62 -5.69 -4.56
CA SER A 40 23.35 -6.87 -5.06
C SER A 40 23.37 -7.98 -4.02
N GLU A 41 23.67 -7.64 -2.78
CA GLU A 41 23.66 -8.56 -1.64
C GLU A 41 22.25 -9.11 -1.35
N ALA A 42 21.25 -8.22 -1.23
CA ALA A 42 19.89 -8.61 -0.92
C ALA A 42 19.26 -9.52 -1.99
N THR A 43 19.51 -9.21 -3.27
CA THR A 43 18.95 -9.96 -4.41
C THR A 43 19.79 -11.17 -4.81
N LYS A 44 21.00 -11.31 -4.27
CA LYS A 44 22.02 -12.31 -4.69
C LYS A 44 22.36 -12.21 -6.18
N MET A 45 22.29 -11.01 -6.75
CA MET A 45 22.61 -10.74 -8.15
C MET A 45 23.81 -9.80 -8.25
N ALA A 46 24.76 -10.07 -9.14
CA ALA A 46 25.84 -9.13 -9.43
C ALA A 46 25.29 -7.81 -10.00
N ARG A 47 25.92 -6.66 -9.68
CA ARG A 47 25.48 -5.33 -10.13
C ARG A 47 25.18 -5.25 -11.65
N PRO A 48 26.02 -5.78 -12.56
CA PRO A 48 25.72 -5.73 -14.00
C PRO A 48 24.43 -6.47 -14.37
N SER A 49 24.15 -7.58 -13.70
CA SER A 49 22.93 -8.36 -13.89
C SER A 49 21.69 -7.61 -13.41
N LEU A 50 21.78 -6.89 -12.28
CA LEU A 50 20.69 -6.03 -11.80
C LEU A 50 20.35 -4.94 -12.80
N TYR A 51 21.35 -4.22 -13.31
CA TYR A 51 21.14 -3.18 -14.31
C TYR A 51 20.54 -3.72 -15.60
N ALA A 52 21.08 -4.83 -16.11
CA ALA A 52 20.58 -5.46 -17.32
C ALA A 52 19.13 -5.96 -17.18
N ALA A 53 18.75 -6.42 -15.99
CA ALA A 53 17.42 -6.95 -15.72
C ALA A 53 16.36 -5.87 -15.46
N PHE A 54 16.72 -4.86 -14.66
CA PHE A 54 15.75 -3.99 -14.00
C PHE A 54 16.01 -2.50 -14.23
N GLY A 55 17.14 -2.14 -14.85
CA GLY A 55 17.50 -0.75 -15.09
C GLY A 55 18.24 -0.12 -13.91
N ASN A 56 18.15 1.21 -13.79
CA ASN A 56 18.81 1.94 -12.71
C ASN A 56 18.11 1.73 -11.35
N LYS A 57 18.68 2.29 -10.27
CA LYS A 57 18.13 2.17 -8.90
C LYS A 57 16.67 2.63 -8.80
N LEU A 58 16.30 3.71 -9.50
CA LEU A 58 14.92 4.22 -9.52
C LEU A 58 13.99 3.23 -10.23
N GLU A 59 14.40 2.69 -11.37
CA GLU A 59 13.62 1.68 -12.10
C GLU A 59 13.48 0.37 -11.33
N ILE A 60 14.54 -0.07 -10.63
CA ILE A 60 14.47 -1.21 -9.70
C ILE A 60 13.43 -0.93 -8.62
N TYR A 61 13.49 0.24 -7.97
CA TYR A 61 12.53 0.63 -6.94
C TYR A 61 11.10 0.67 -7.49
N ARG A 62 10.86 1.33 -8.64
CA ARG A 62 9.54 1.40 -9.29
C ARG A 62 8.98 0.03 -9.64
N LYS A 63 9.82 -0.87 -10.18
CA LYS A 63 9.41 -2.26 -10.46
C LYS A 63 9.05 -3.01 -9.18
N ALA A 64 9.85 -2.85 -8.12
CA ALA A 64 9.61 -3.48 -6.83
C ALA A 64 8.33 -2.97 -6.15
N VAL A 65 8.07 -1.65 -6.23
CA VAL A 65 6.82 -1.03 -5.75
C VAL A 65 5.62 -1.50 -6.56
N ARG A 66 5.72 -1.56 -7.89
CA ARG A 66 4.64 -2.06 -8.76
C ARG A 66 4.26 -3.49 -8.43
N GLN A 67 5.24 -4.40 -8.34
CA GLN A 67 4.97 -5.78 -7.95
C GLN A 67 4.28 -5.88 -6.58
N TYR A 68 4.75 -5.13 -5.59
CA TYR A 68 4.08 -5.07 -4.28
C TYR A 68 2.67 -4.51 -4.37
N ALA A 69 2.45 -3.49 -5.20
CA ALA A 69 1.14 -2.90 -5.41
C ALA A 69 0.21 -3.93 -6.04
N ASP A 70 0.63 -4.66 -7.06
CA ASP A 70 -0.19 -5.67 -7.72
C ASP A 70 -0.61 -6.77 -6.73
N GLU A 71 0.33 -7.30 -5.94
CA GLU A 71 0.04 -8.33 -4.92
C GLU A 71 -0.82 -7.82 -3.75
N SER A 72 -0.65 -6.56 -3.33
CA SER A 72 -1.28 -6.03 -2.12
C SER A 72 -2.56 -5.24 -2.38
N VAL A 73 -2.71 -4.62 -3.55
CA VAL A 73 -3.91 -3.85 -3.93
C VAL A 73 -5.08 -4.77 -4.17
N GLU A 74 -4.86 -5.94 -4.78
CA GLU A 74 -5.93 -6.91 -5.02
C GLU A 74 -6.60 -7.33 -3.71
N ARG A 75 -5.84 -7.84 -2.72
CA ARG A 75 -6.38 -8.22 -1.41
C ARG A 75 -7.14 -7.10 -0.70
N ARG A 76 -6.59 -5.88 -0.72
CA ARG A 76 -7.24 -4.71 -0.12
C ARG A 76 -8.51 -4.32 -0.85
N THR A 77 -8.51 -4.39 -2.18
CA THR A 77 -9.67 -4.07 -3.01
C THR A 77 -10.80 -5.06 -2.71
N HIS A 78 -10.50 -6.36 -2.66
CA HIS A 78 -11.47 -7.39 -2.26
C HIS A 78 -12.01 -7.13 -0.85
N ALA A 79 -11.13 -6.89 0.13
CA ALA A 79 -11.53 -6.59 1.50
C ALA A 79 -12.47 -5.37 1.61
N LEU A 80 -12.29 -4.34 0.78
CA LEU A 80 -13.09 -3.13 0.84
C LEU A 80 -14.42 -3.22 0.07
N PHE A 81 -14.42 -3.87 -1.09
CA PHE A 81 -15.53 -3.80 -2.05
C PHE A 81 -16.40 -5.06 -2.12
N ASP A 82 -15.87 -6.22 -1.77
CA ASP A 82 -16.63 -7.47 -1.82
C ASP A 82 -17.42 -7.70 -0.53
N GLU A 83 -17.05 -7.01 0.56
CA GLU A 83 -17.77 -7.00 1.82
C GLU A 83 -18.97 -6.04 1.76
N PRO A 84 -20.21 -6.55 1.89
CA PRO A 84 -21.41 -5.72 1.81
C PRO A 84 -21.46 -4.63 2.87
N SER A 85 -21.08 -4.93 4.11
CA SER A 85 -21.11 -3.93 5.18
C SER A 85 -19.96 -2.93 5.05
N LEU A 86 -20.27 -1.64 5.00
CA LEU A 86 -19.26 -0.58 4.99
C LEU A 86 -18.34 -0.69 6.20
N HIS A 87 -18.90 -0.93 7.39
CA HIS A 87 -18.10 -1.05 8.60
C HIS A 87 -17.10 -2.20 8.51
N LYS A 88 -17.58 -3.40 8.16
CA LYS A 88 -16.73 -4.59 8.06
C LYS A 88 -15.68 -4.45 6.96
N GLY A 89 -16.07 -3.90 5.80
CA GLY A 89 -15.15 -3.69 4.67
C GLY A 89 -14.03 -2.70 4.99
N LEU A 90 -14.33 -1.65 5.77
CA LEU A 90 -13.28 -0.76 6.29
C LEU A 90 -12.39 -1.46 7.30
N GLU A 91 -12.93 -2.25 8.24
CA GLU A 91 -12.12 -2.99 9.20
C GLU A 91 -11.17 -3.98 8.51
N ASP A 92 -11.66 -4.71 7.52
CA ASP A 92 -10.86 -5.68 6.76
C ASP A 92 -9.80 -4.98 5.91
N TYR A 93 -10.16 -3.90 5.23
CA TYR A 93 -9.22 -3.08 4.47
C TYR A 93 -8.07 -2.58 5.35
N PHE A 94 -8.38 -1.99 6.51
CA PHE A 94 -7.34 -1.49 7.40
C PHE A 94 -6.57 -2.62 8.10
N GLY A 95 -7.19 -3.79 8.28
CA GLY A 95 -6.52 -5.02 8.67
C GLY A 95 -5.42 -5.43 7.67
N GLU A 96 -5.77 -5.49 6.39
CA GLU A 96 -4.83 -5.77 5.29
C GLU A 96 -3.72 -4.71 5.19
N ILE A 97 -4.06 -3.43 5.39
CA ILE A 97 -3.08 -2.33 5.43
C ILE A 97 -2.06 -2.56 6.55
N VAL A 98 -2.52 -2.81 7.79
CA VAL A 98 -1.62 -3.04 8.91
C VAL A 98 -0.79 -4.31 8.68
N GLY A 99 -1.39 -5.36 8.12
CA GLY A 99 -0.69 -6.59 7.75
C GLY A 99 0.43 -6.39 6.72
N ALA A 100 0.28 -5.40 5.84
CA ALA A 100 1.29 -5.08 4.84
C ALA A 100 2.38 -4.11 5.33
N TYR A 101 2.11 -3.35 6.40
CA TYR A 101 3.02 -2.34 6.97
C TYR A 101 3.86 -2.85 8.14
N VAL A 102 3.47 -3.98 8.73
CA VAL A 102 4.21 -4.65 9.80
C VAL A 102 4.40 -6.10 9.39
N SER A 103 5.63 -6.63 9.44
CA SER A 103 5.86 -8.04 9.10
C SER A 103 5.19 -9.00 10.11
N SER A 104 5.22 -10.31 9.85
CA SER A 104 4.80 -11.32 10.83
C SER A 104 5.63 -11.23 12.11
N GLU A 105 6.93 -10.93 11.96
CA GLU A 105 7.91 -10.80 13.05
C GLU A 105 7.88 -9.41 13.72
N GLY A 106 6.99 -8.51 13.29
CA GLY A 106 6.84 -7.18 13.89
C GLY A 106 7.76 -6.09 13.32
N GLU A 107 8.45 -6.35 12.22
CA GLU A 107 9.35 -5.36 11.61
C GLU A 107 8.58 -4.15 11.06
N PRO A 108 9.08 -2.91 11.27
CA PRO A 108 8.42 -1.68 10.85
C PRO A 108 8.65 -1.38 9.35
N LEU A 109 7.90 -2.09 8.50
CA LEU A 109 8.03 -1.98 7.04
C LEU A 109 7.49 -0.66 6.49
N GLY A 110 6.34 -0.20 6.99
CA GLY A 110 5.63 0.96 6.47
C GLY A 110 5.08 0.79 5.04
N CYS A 111 4.61 1.89 4.46
CA CYS A 111 4.20 1.92 3.05
C CYS A 111 5.43 2.19 2.19
N PRO A 112 5.73 1.37 1.17
CA PRO A 112 6.93 1.60 0.36
C PRO A 112 6.85 2.92 -0.41
N ILE A 113 5.68 3.44 -0.75
CA ILE A 113 5.54 4.74 -1.43
C ILE A 113 5.69 5.88 -0.42
N LEU A 114 4.88 5.88 0.64
CA LEU A 114 4.82 7.01 1.59
C LEU A 114 6.01 7.07 2.55
N SER A 115 6.64 5.94 2.86
CA SER A 115 7.69 5.84 3.89
C SER A 115 9.11 5.80 3.34
N VAL A 116 9.31 5.55 2.03
CA VAL A 116 10.64 5.31 1.46
C VAL A 116 11.11 6.41 0.52
N ILE A 117 10.23 6.93 -0.35
CA ILE A 117 10.61 7.89 -1.40
C ILE A 117 10.00 9.29 -1.22
N SER A 118 9.11 9.47 -0.23
CA SER A 118 8.44 10.76 0.03
C SER A 118 9.41 11.91 0.33
N GLY A 119 10.58 11.62 0.92
CA GLY A 119 11.62 12.63 1.15
C GLY A 119 12.26 13.18 -0.13
N GLU A 120 12.17 12.45 -1.24
CA GLU A 120 12.75 12.85 -2.53
C GLU A 120 11.76 13.69 -3.36
N ALA A 121 10.47 13.67 -3.03
CA ALA A 121 9.39 14.26 -3.83
C ALA A 121 9.54 15.77 -4.07
N ALA A 122 10.17 16.50 -3.14
CA ALA A 122 10.40 17.94 -3.29
C ALA A 122 11.56 18.27 -4.24
N ALA A 123 12.52 17.35 -4.37
CA ALA A 123 13.72 17.52 -5.20
C ALA A 123 13.58 16.89 -6.58
N ASP A 124 12.68 15.90 -6.74
CA ASP A 124 12.43 15.18 -7.98
C ASP A 124 10.94 15.30 -8.38
N PRO A 125 10.62 16.07 -9.43
CA PRO A 125 9.24 16.26 -9.88
C PRO A 125 8.53 14.98 -10.34
N GLU A 126 9.26 13.98 -10.85
CA GLU A 126 8.68 12.72 -11.31
C GLU A 126 8.21 11.90 -10.09
N ILE A 127 9.05 11.82 -9.06
CA ILE A 127 8.69 11.21 -7.77
C ILE A 127 7.54 11.98 -7.12
N GLY A 128 7.57 13.31 -7.16
CA GLY A 128 6.49 14.16 -6.65
C GLY A 128 5.14 13.86 -7.32
N ALA A 129 5.13 13.71 -8.64
CA ALA A 129 3.93 13.34 -9.39
C ALA A 129 3.44 11.93 -9.05
N GLU A 130 4.34 10.96 -8.89
CA GLU A 130 3.99 9.59 -8.47
C GLU A 130 3.36 9.56 -7.08
N LEU A 131 3.90 10.34 -6.12
CA LEU A 131 3.35 10.46 -4.78
C LEU A 131 1.95 11.08 -4.81
N ALA A 132 1.77 12.16 -5.58
CA ALA A 132 0.46 12.81 -5.74
C ALA A 132 -0.58 11.84 -6.36
N ALA A 133 -0.19 11.08 -7.39
CA ALA A 133 -1.04 10.08 -8.00
C ALA A 133 -1.43 8.95 -7.04
N ALA A 134 -0.51 8.51 -6.16
CA ALA A 134 -0.80 7.50 -5.15
C ALA A 134 -1.79 7.99 -4.08
N VAL A 135 -1.68 9.26 -3.66
CA VAL A 135 -2.64 9.90 -2.76
C VAL A 135 -4.02 9.98 -3.43
N GLU A 136 -4.10 10.54 -4.63
CA GLU A 136 -5.37 10.69 -5.36
C GLU A 136 -6.04 9.34 -5.67
N LYS A 137 -5.26 8.29 -5.95
CA LYS A 137 -5.77 6.93 -6.11
C LYS A 137 -6.43 6.41 -4.82
N THR A 138 -5.85 6.70 -3.65
CA THR A 138 -6.41 6.30 -2.35
C THR A 138 -7.72 7.05 -2.08
N ASP A 139 -7.73 8.36 -2.29
CA ASP A 139 -8.93 9.20 -2.13
C ASP A 139 -10.07 8.73 -3.04
N THR A 140 -9.77 8.47 -4.31
CA THR A 140 -10.74 7.96 -5.28
C THR A 140 -11.36 6.63 -4.85
N GLN A 141 -10.56 5.70 -4.31
CA GLN A 141 -11.08 4.42 -3.84
C GLN A 141 -12.05 4.58 -2.67
N PHE A 142 -11.72 5.41 -1.68
CA PHE A 142 -12.64 5.65 -0.57
C PHE A 142 -13.89 6.40 -1.01
N ARG A 143 -13.78 7.40 -1.89
CA ARG A 143 -14.96 8.08 -2.46
C ARG A 143 -15.89 7.10 -3.17
N ARG A 144 -15.34 6.14 -3.93
CA ARG A 144 -16.13 5.09 -4.57
C ARG A 144 -16.85 4.21 -3.54
N ARG A 145 -16.15 3.76 -2.49
CA ARG A 145 -16.78 2.90 -1.46
C ARG A 145 -17.85 3.64 -0.65
N MET A 146 -17.65 4.92 -0.33
CA MET A 146 -18.65 5.72 0.37
C MET A 146 -19.91 5.90 -0.49
N ARG A 147 -19.75 6.15 -1.80
CA ARG A 147 -20.90 6.25 -2.71
C ARG A 147 -21.73 4.97 -2.73
N MET A 148 -21.06 3.82 -2.84
CA MET A 148 -21.75 2.53 -2.78
C MET A 148 -22.51 2.34 -1.46
N ALA A 149 -21.94 2.78 -0.34
CA ALA A 149 -22.61 2.72 0.97
C ALA A 149 -23.83 3.64 1.05
N ALA A 150 -23.77 4.83 0.46
CA ALA A 150 -24.89 5.75 0.41
C ALA A 150 -26.01 5.23 -0.49
N ASP A 151 -25.67 4.68 -1.65
CA ASP A 151 -26.63 4.03 -2.57
C ASP A 151 -27.31 2.82 -1.90
N ALA A 152 -26.60 2.14 -1.00
CA ALA A 152 -27.13 1.03 -0.19
C ALA A 152 -27.87 1.47 1.09
N GLY A 153 -27.94 2.78 1.37
CA GLY A 153 -28.58 3.32 2.58
C GLY A 153 -27.82 3.07 3.89
N GLU A 154 -26.56 2.64 3.84
CA GLU A 154 -25.74 2.42 5.03
C GLU A 154 -25.31 3.73 5.71
N ILE A 155 -25.14 4.80 4.93
CA ILE A 155 -24.75 6.14 5.38
C ILE A 155 -25.72 7.19 4.81
N SER A 156 -25.70 8.39 5.38
CA SER A 156 -26.53 9.50 4.89
C SER A 156 -26.17 9.89 3.45
N ALA A 157 -27.19 10.13 2.62
CA ALA A 157 -27.02 10.68 1.27
C ALA A 157 -26.41 12.10 1.29
N ASP A 158 -26.61 12.84 2.38
CA ASP A 158 -26.08 14.20 2.59
C ASP A 158 -24.71 14.20 3.28
N ALA A 159 -24.10 13.04 3.51
CA ALA A 159 -22.78 12.95 4.13
C ALA A 159 -21.72 13.65 3.26
N ASP A 160 -20.75 14.33 3.88
CA ASP A 160 -19.59 14.88 3.18
C ASP A 160 -18.65 13.76 2.72
N MET A 161 -19.00 13.12 1.61
CA MET A 161 -18.25 11.98 1.07
C MET A 161 -16.81 12.34 0.72
N VAL A 162 -16.54 13.58 0.34
CA VAL A 162 -15.19 14.04 -0.01
C VAL A 162 -14.35 14.13 1.26
N GLY A 163 -14.84 14.81 2.30
CA GLY A 163 -14.15 14.92 3.59
C GLY A 163 -13.97 13.56 4.27
N ILE A 164 -15.01 12.74 4.31
CA ILE A 164 -14.99 11.37 4.88
C ILE A 164 -13.96 10.49 4.18
N ALA A 165 -13.95 10.48 2.84
CA ALA A 165 -12.98 9.72 2.07
C ALA A 165 -11.54 10.19 2.32
N ALA A 166 -11.32 11.51 2.37
CA ALA A 166 -10.02 12.09 2.69
C ALA A 166 -9.55 11.74 4.10
N MET A 167 -10.45 11.64 5.08
CA MET A 167 -10.12 11.20 6.44
C MET A 167 -9.67 9.73 6.47
N LEU A 168 -10.35 8.84 5.75
CA LEU A 168 -9.95 7.43 5.62
C LEU A 168 -8.59 7.29 4.92
N ALA A 169 -8.34 8.08 3.88
CA ALA A 169 -7.03 8.14 3.24
C ALA A 169 -5.95 8.66 4.21
N ALA A 170 -6.25 9.71 4.96
CA ALA A 170 -5.34 10.25 5.98
C ALA A 170 -5.01 9.21 7.07
N LEU A 171 -5.99 8.37 7.47
CA LEU A 171 -5.73 7.24 8.36
C LEU A 171 -4.71 6.27 7.74
N GLN A 172 -4.88 5.87 6.48
CA GLN A 172 -3.91 4.99 5.81
C GLN A 172 -2.49 5.59 5.83
N HIS A 173 -2.37 6.88 5.56
CA HIS A 173 -1.08 7.58 5.56
C HIS A 173 -0.47 7.63 6.97
N SER A 174 -1.28 7.92 7.97
CA SER A 174 -0.89 7.90 9.38
C SER A 174 -0.42 6.52 9.83
N LEU A 175 -1.13 5.44 9.44
CA LEU A 175 -0.74 4.07 9.76
C LEU A 175 0.60 3.70 9.12
N ALA A 176 0.88 4.15 7.89
CA ALA A 176 2.17 3.93 7.25
C ALA A 176 3.32 4.56 8.05
N LEU A 177 3.15 5.83 8.47
CA LEU A 177 4.15 6.54 9.26
C LEU A 177 4.32 5.95 10.67
N ARG A 178 3.21 5.61 11.34
CA ARG A 178 3.25 5.02 12.69
C ARG A 178 3.87 3.63 12.70
N ALA A 179 3.55 2.80 11.72
CA ALA A 179 4.21 1.51 11.55
C ALA A 179 5.71 1.71 11.36
N ARG A 180 6.12 2.69 10.52
CA ARG A 180 7.52 3.04 10.32
C ARG A 180 8.21 3.53 11.61
N ALA A 181 7.47 4.21 12.48
CA ALA A 181 7.94 4.65 13.80
C ALA A 181 7.99 3.53 14.86
N GLY A 182 7.67 2.27 14.51
CA GLY A 182 7.73 1.13 15.42
C GLY A 182 6.47 0.90 16.25
N GLU A 183 5.34 1.52 15.87
CA GLU A 183 4.06 1.26 16.54
C GLU A 183 3.60 -0.19 16.33
N SER A 184 3.19 -0.85 17.42
CA SER A 184 2.85 -2.27 17.37
C SER A 184 1.57 -2.54 16.59
N ARG A 185 1.49 -3.72 15.95
CA ARG A 185 0.30 -4.18 15.20
C ARG A 185 -1.01 -4.02 16.01
N PRO A 186 -1.11 -4.45 17.30
CA PRO A 186 -2.34 -4.25 18.08
C PRO A 186 -2.72 -2.77 18.25
N LYS A 187 -1.74 -1.87 18.42
CA LYS A 187 -2.01 -0.44 18.59
C LYS A 187 -2.43 0.23 17.28
N LEU A 188 -1.81 -0.15 16.16
CA LEU A 188 -2.23 0.30 14.83
C LEU A 188 -3.68 -0.13 14.50
N LEU A 189 -4.02 -1.39 14.76
CA LEU A 189 -5.39 -1.89 14.57
C LEU A 189 -6.40 -1.15 15.47
N ARG A 190 -6.03 -0.85 16.71
CA ARG A 190 -6.88 -0.06 17.60
C ARG A 190 -7.12 1.35 17.07
N ILE A 191 -6.08 2.02 16.57
CA ILE A 191 -6.18 3.35 15.94
C ILE A 191 -7.15 3.29 14.75
N ALA A 192 -7.00 2.27 13.89
CA ALA A 192 -7.88 2.08 12.73
C ALA A 192 -9.35 1.94 13.16
N ARG A 193 -9.66 1.03 14.08
CA ARG A 193 -11.04 0.82 14.58
C ARG A 193 -11.64 2.10 15.16
N SER A 194 -10.91 2.80 16.03
CA SER A 194 -11.40 4.05 16.62
C SER A 194 -11.68 5.12 15.56
N HIS A 195 -10.82 5.24 14.55
CA HIS A 195 -11.01 6.20 13.47
C HIS A 195 -12.19 5.82 12.58
N ILE A 196 -12.34 4.53 12.21
CA ILE A 196 -13.49 4.02 11.46
C ILE A 196 -14.79 4.35 12.20
N THR A 197 -14.87 4.09 13.51
CA THR A 197 -16.06 4.42 14.31
C THR A 197 -16.40 5.91 14.26
N LEU A 198 -15.40 6.79 14.38
CA LEU A 198 -15.61 8.25 14.32
C LEU A 198 -16.09 8.71 12.94
N VAL A 199 -15.46 8.19 11.88
CA VAL A 199 -15.81 8.54 10.50
C VAL A 199 -17.21 8.04 10.14
N LEU A 200 -17.54 6.80 10.49
CA LEU A 200 -18.89 6.25 10.25
C LEU A 200 -19.96 7.02 11.00
N LYS A 201 -19.68 7.43 12.25
CA LYS A 201 -20.60 8.29 12.99
C LYS A 201 -20.81 9.64 12.27
N ALA A 202 -19.74 10.26 11.77
CA ALA A 202 -19.83 11.50 11.00
C ALA A 202 -20.58 11.32 9.66
N ALA A 203 -20.52 10.12 9.07
CA ALA A 203 -21.25 9.76 7.86
C ALA A 203 -22.76 9.51 8.10
N GLY A 204 -23.23 9.53 9.35
CA GLY A 204 -24.59 9.12 9.68
C GLY A 204 -24.82 7.62 9.45
N TYR A 205 -23.79 6.80 9.67
CA TYR A 205 -23.89 5.35 9.52
C TYR A 205 -24.95 4.78 10.45
N ALA A 206 -25.98 4.17 9.88
CA ALA A 206 -27.13 3.66 10.64
C ALA A 206 -26.83 2.31 11.33
N GLY A 207 -25.73 1.65 10.97
CA GLY A 207 -25.49 0.26 11.35
C GLY A 207 -26.43 -0.67 10.60
N VAL A 208 -25.97 -1.90 10.34
CA VAL A 208 -26.92 -2.99 10.11
C VAL A 208 -27.56 -3.24 11.46
N GLU A 209 -28.82 -2.85 11.65
CA GLU A 209 -29.62 -3.40 12.75
C GLU A 209 -29.44 -4.91 12.67
N THR A 210 -28.67 -5.46 13.60
CA THR A 210 -28.56 -6.89 13.72
C THR A 210 -29.94 -7.29 14.23
N THR A 211 -30.85 -7.66 13.32
CA THR A 211 -32.09 -8.34 13.68
C THR A 211 -31.66 -9.58 14.46
N ARG A 212 -31.59 -9.43 15.78
CA ARG A 212 -31.64 -10.53 16.72
C ARG A 212 -33.02 -11.13 16.53
N ASN A 213 -33.06 -12.24 15.80
CA ASN A 213 -34.13 -13.21 15.91
C ASN A 213 -33.65 -14.29 16.88
#